data_AF-A0A2N3VRJ7-F1
#
_entry.id   AF-A0A2N3VRJ7-F1
#
_cell.length_a   1.000
_cell.length_b   1.000
_cell.length_c   1.000
_cell.angle_alpha   90.00
_cell.angle_beta   90.00
_cell.angle_gamma   90.00
#
_symmetry.space_group_name_H-M   'P 1'
#
loop_
_entity.id
_entity.type
_entity.pdbx_description
1 polymer ?
#
loop_
_entity_poly.entity_id
_entity_poly.type
_entity_poly.pdbx_seq_one_letter_code
_entity_poly.pdbx_strand_id
1 'polypeptide(L)' 'MKTCERFERIKSGYEQDITYLRNHSQRSTGTKAAKTSATNALAVRSRMAKALGRHFEACPICG' A
#
# COMPACT_ATOMS: atom_id res chain seq x y z
N MET A 1 -4.36 19.59 -0.46
CA MET A 1 -3.49 18.90 0.51
C MET A 1 -2.07 19.03 0.01
N LYS A 2 -1.19 19.65 0.79
CA LYS A 2 0.24 19.59 0.49
C LYS A 2 0.72 18.21 0.92
N THR A 3 1.38 17.49 0.02
CA THR A 3 2.12 16.28 0.36
C THR A 3 3.61 16.56 0.20
N CYS A 4 4.40 15.93 1.05
CA CYS A 4 5.82 16.10 1.19
C CYS A 4 6.51 14.88 0.57
N GLU A 5 7.76 14.99 0.13
CA GLU A 5 8.43 13.91 -0.61
C GLU A 5 8.46 12.59 0.16
N ARG A 6 8.53 12.66 1.50
CA ARG A 6 8.46 11.49 2.36
C ARG A 6 7.11 10.79 2.31
N PHE A 7 6.01 11.53 2.19
CA PHE A 7 4.67 10.97 2.00
C PHE A 7 4.58 10.22 0.67
N GLU A 8 5.04 10.85 -0.42
CA GLU A 8 5.04 10.22 -1.74
C GLU A 8 5.92 8.96 -1.76
N ARG A 9 7.08 9.00 -1.09
CA ARG A 9 7.96 7.82 -0.98
C ARG A 9 7.36 6.67 -0.19
N ILE A 10 6.65 6.97 0.91
CA ILE A 10 5.93 5.95 1.69
C ILE A 10 4.81 5.35 0.83
N LYS A 11 4.03 6.20 0.18
CA LYS A 11 2.94 5.79 -0.69
C LYS A 11 3.45 4.92 -1.85
N SER A 12 4.50 5.34 -2.54
CA SER A 12 5.04 4.61 -3.69
C SER A 12 5.55 3.21 -3.31
N GLY A 13 6.19 3.07 -2.14
CA GLY A 13 6.61 1.76 -1.64
C GLY A 13 5.43 0.81 -1.42
N TYR A 14 4.38 1.29 -0.75
CA TYR A 14 3.18 0.49 -0.56
C TYR A 14 2.44 0.17 -1.86
N GLU A 15 2.36 1.12 -2.80
CA GLU A 15 1.74 0.90 -4.11
C GLU A 15 2.49 -0.14 -4.94
N GLN A 16 3.82 -0.18 -4.84
CA GLN A 16 4.65 -1.21 -5.48
C GLN A 16 4.36 -2.60 -4.90
N ASP A 17 4.27 -2.73 -3.58
CA ASP A 17 3.92 -3.99 -2.91
C ASP A 17 2.51 -4.47 -3.28
N ILE A 18 1.52 -3.56 -3.29
CA ILE A 18 0.14 -3.88 -3.69
C ILE A 18 0.09 -4.34 -5.14
N THR A 19 0.83 -3.68 -6.02
CA THR A 19 0.91 -4.03 -7.45
C THR A 19 1.54 -5.40 -7.63
N TYR A 20 2.62 -5.70 -6.91
CA TYR A 20 3.24 -7.02 -6.92
C TYR A 20 2.26 -8.11 -6.47
N LEU A 21 1.57 -7.91 -5.34
CA LEU A 21 0.61 -8.88 -4.80
C LEU A 21 -0.59 -9.10 -5.73
N ARG A 22 -1.09 -8.05 -6.39
CA ARG A 22 -2.14 -8.15 -7.40
C ARG A 22 -1.69 -8.91 -8.64
N ASN A 23 -0.51 -8.58 -9.17
CA ASN A 23 0.05 -9.27 -10.33
C ASN A 23 0.29 -10.75 -10.03
N HIS A 24 0.80 -11.08 -8.84
CA HIS A 24 0.97 -12.46 -8.42
C HIS A 24 -0.38 -13.18 -8.29
N SER A 25 -1.39 -12.53 -7.71
CA SER A 25 -2.74 -13.09 -7.59
C SER A 25 -3.36 -13.39 -8.96
N GLN A 26 -3.23 -12.47 -9.92
CA GLN A 26 -3.73 -12.64 -11.28
C GLN A 26 -3.00 -13.77 -12.03
N ARG A 27 -1.67 -13.85 -11.92
CA ARG A 27 -0.86 -14.88 -12.59
C ARG A 27 -1.09 -16.28 -12.02
N SER A 28 -1.34 -16.37 -10.71
CA SER A 28 -1.53 -17.65 -10.01
C SER A 28 -3.01 -17.99 -9.78
N THR A 29 -3.91 -17.44 -10.60
CA THR A 29 -5.37 -17.58 -10.45
C THR A 29 -5.77 -19.05 -10.27
N GLY A 30 -6.62 -19.32 -9.28
CA GLY A 30 -7.07 -20.68 -8.93
C GLY A 30 -6.24 -21.37 -7.84
N THR A 31 -5.06 -20.86 -7.50
CA THR A 31 -4.24 -21.40 -6.41
C THR A 31 -4.57 -20.76 -5.06
N LYS A 32 -4.25 -21.47 -3.96
CA LYS A 32 -4.34 -20.90 -2.60
C LYS A 32 -3.44 -19.67 -2.44
N ALA A 33 -2.27 -19.67 -3.06
CA ALA A 33 -1.33 -18.55 -3.04
C ALA A 33 -1.90 -17.27 -3.66
N ALA A 34 -2.70 -17.38 -4.73
CA ALA A 34 -3.39 -16.24 -5.32
C ALA A 34 -4.43 -15.62 -4.40
N LYS A 35 -5.22 -16.45 -3.69
CA LYS A 35 -6.20 -15.97 -2.69
C LYS A 35 -5.49 -15.26 -1.54
N THR A 36 -4.44 -15.86 -1.00
CA THR A 36 -3.64 -15.25 0.08
C THR A 36 -3.02 -13.93 -0.37
N SER A 37 -2.48 -13.87 -1.59
CA SER A 37 -1.89 -12.64 -2.14
C SER A 37 -2.93 -11.53 -2.35
N ALA A 38 -4.15 -11.86 -2.78
CA ALA A 38 -5.26 -10.90 -2.86
C ALA A 38 -5.64 -10.35 -1.48
N THR A 39 -5.78 -11.22 -0.48
CA THR A 39 -6.05 -10.81 0.91
C THR A 39 -4.92 -9.94 1.46
N ASN A 40 -3.68 -10.30 1.20
CA ASN A 40 -2.52 -9.52 1.61
C ASN A 40 -2.50 -8.15 0.93
N ALA A 41 -2.86 -8.03 -0.35
CA ALA A 41 -2.94 -6.75 -1.03
C ALA A 41 -3.95 -5.79 -0.36
N LEU A 42 -5.10 -6.33 0.10
CA LEU A 42 -6.08 -5.55 0.87
C LEU A 42 -5.51 -5.12 2.23
N ALA A 43 -4.84 -6.03 2.94
CA ALA A 43 -4.22 -5.73 4.22
C ALA A 43 -3.11 -4.67 4.10
N VAL A 44 -2.27 -4.75 3.07
CA VAL A 44 -1.23 -3.76 2.77
C VAL A 44 -1.85 -2.40 2.46
N ARG A 45 -2.95 -2.34 1.71
CA ARG A 45 -3.68 -1.09 1.45
C ARG A 45 -4.18 -0.44 2.75
N SER A 46 -4.73 -1.23 3.67
CA SER A 46 -5.16 -0.72 4.99
C SER A 46 -3.97 -0.23 5.83
N ARG A 47 -2.82 -0.92 5.76
CA ARG A 47 -1.58 -0.48 6.44
C ARG A 47 -1.04 0.81 5.83
N MET A 48 -1.07 0.96 4.51
CA MET A 48 -0.70 2.17 3.80
C MET A 48 -1.54 3.36 4.29
N ALA A 49 -2.87 3.22 4.33
CA ALA A 49 -3.76 4.27 4.82
C ALA A 49 -3.41 4.70 6.26
N LYS A 50 -3.13 3.75 7.16
CA LYS A 50 -2.69 4.05 8.53
C LYS A 50 -1.34 4.76 8.58
N ALA A 51 -0.37 4.33 7.78
CA ALA A 51 0.96 4.92 7.73
C ALA A 51 0.91 6.36 7.20
N LEU A 52 0.15 6.58 6.12
CA LEU A 52 -0.05 7.90 5.54
C LEU A 52 -0.84 8.82 6.48
N GLY A 53 -1.88 8.32 7.15
CA GLY A 53 -2.63 9.08 8.16
C GLY A 53 -1.75 9.54 9.33
N ARG A 54 -0.96 8.63 9.90
CA ARG A 54 0.02 8.99 10.95
C ARG A 54 1.04 10.01 10.47
N HIS A 55 1.50 9.88 9.23
CA HIS A 55 2.44 10.83 8.66
C HIS A 55 1.80 12.21 8.48
N PHE A 56 0.56 12.26 8.01
CA PHE A 56 -0.21 13.48 7.85
C PHE A 56 -0.42 14.19 9.19
N GLU A 57 -0.79 13.46 10.25
CA GLU A 57 -0.95 14.04 11.59
C GLU A 57 0.36 14.58 12.20
N ALA A 58 1.48 13.94 11.91
CA ALA A 58 2.77 14.27 12.53
C ALA A 58 3.62 15.27 11.72
N CYS A 59 3.33 15.45 10.44
CA CYS A 59 4.19 16.23 9.55
C CYS A 59 3.69 17.67 9.41
N PRO A 60 4.53 18.68 9.67
CA PRO A 60 4.13 20.09 9.58
C PRO A 60 3.91 20.59 8.15
N ILE A 61 4.32 19.81 7.15
CA ILE A 61 4.16 20.13 5.71
C ILE A 61 2.95 19.41 5.14
N CYS A 62 2.76 18.15 5.54
CA CYS A 62 1.73 17.28 5.06
C CYS A 62 0.43 17.52 5.86
N GLY A 63 -0.21 18.68 5.64
CA GLY A 63 -1.41 19.17 6.34
C GLY A 63 -2.05 20.33 5.59
#